data_AF-A0A3D5J9S5-F1
#
_entry.id   AF-A0A3D5J9S5-F1
#
_cell.length_a   1.000
_cell.length_b   1.000
_cell.length_c   1.000
_cell.angle_alpha   90.00
_cell.angle_beta   90.00
_cell.angle_gamma   90.00
#
_symmetry.space_group_name_H-M   'P 1'
#
loop_
_entity.id
_entity.type
_entity.pdbx_description
1 polymer ?
#
loop_
_entity_poly.entity_id
_entity_poly.type
_entity_poly.pdbx_seq_one_letter_code
_entity_poly.pdbx_strand_id
1 'polypeptide(L)' 'MSQKTVTVQDDQGKECPIRDIRAFQKHLQLFHRTGVSVHDEDGHYFTVDEAFRQKIDKLVEEADHLHR' A
#
# COMPACT_ATOMS: atom_id res chain seq x y z
N MET A 1 3.10 -6.61 -18.15
CA MET A 1 2.86 -6.84 -16.71
C MET A 1 3.86 -5.98 -15.95
N SER A 2 3.58 -4.69 -15.81
CA SER A 2 4.54 -3.74 -15.23
C SER A 2 4.51 -3.86 -13.70
N GLN A 3 5.55 -4.46 -13.12
CA GLN A 3 5.80 -4.46 -11.69
C GLN A 3 6.04 -3.00 -11.27
N LYS A 4 5.16 -2.46 -10.44
CA LYS A 4 5.19 -1.06 -10.00
C LYS A 4 5.63 -1.06 -8.55
N THR A 5 6.95 -0.91 -8.39
CA THR A 5 7.57 -0.70 -7.10
C THR A 5 7.26 0.71 -6.64
N VAL A 6 6.62 0.85 -5.48
CA VAL A 6 6.39 2.13 -4.82
C VAL A 6 7.06 2.11 -3.46
N THR A 7 7.55 3.27 -3.04
CA THR A 7 8.06 3.44 -1.68
C THR A 7 6.94 4.01 -0.83
N VAL A 8 6.52 3.26 0.17
CA VAL A 8 5.52 3.70 1.16
C VAL A 8 6.22 3.95 2.47
N GLN A 9 5.81 4.98 3.20
CA GLN A 9 6.35 5.27 4.52
C GLN A 9 5.45 4.65 5.59
N ASP A 10 6.05 3.88 6.49
CA ASP A 10 5.40 3.34 7.69
C ASP A 10 5.04 4.42 8.71
N ASP A 11 4.26 4.04 9.72
CA ASP A 11 3.94 4.88 10.88
C ASP A 11 5.20 5.36 11.61
N GLN A 12 6.26 4.55 11.58
CA GLN A 12 7.57 4.90 12.15
C GLN A 12 8.44 5.79 11.25
N GLY A 13 7.89 6.30 10.15
CA GLY A 13 8.63 7.15 9.20
C GLY A 13 9.63 6.39 8.33
N LYS A 14 9.57 5.05 8.33
CA LYS A 14 10.52 4.18 7.65
C LYS A 14 10.07 3.92 6.22
N GLU A 15 10.97 4.06 5.25
CA GLU A 15 10.67 3.84 3.84
C GLU A 15 10.66 2.34 3.54
N CYS A 16 9.54 1.87 3.00
CA CYS A 16 9.29 0.47 2.70
C CYS A 16 9.01 0.31 1.20
N PRO A 17 9.92 -0.32 0.44
CA PRO A 17 9.76 -0.52 -0.99
C PRO A 17 8.80 -1.69 -1.27
N ILE A 18 7.54 -1.37 -1.57
CA ILE A 18 6.53 -2.33 -1.98
C ILE A 18 6.71 -2.61 -3.48
N ARG A 19 7.20 -3.81 -3.82
CA ARG A 19 7.43 -4.23 -5.23
C ARG A 19 6.18 -4.25 -6.09
N ASP A 20 5.04 -4.60 -5.49
CA ASP A 20 3.75 -4.70 -6.19
C ASP A 20 2.63 -4.04 -5.39
N ILE A 21 2.42 -2.75 -5.64
CA ILE A 21 1.35 -1.99 -4.95
C ILE A 21 -0.05 -2.57 -5.21
N ARG A 22 -0.30 -3.14 -6.39
CA ARG A 22 -1.58 -3.82 -6.69
C ARG A 22 -1.79 -5.07 -5.85
N ALA A 23 -0.74 -5.86 -5.64
CA ALA A 23 -0.80 -7.04 -4.79
C ALA A 23 -1.04 -6.64 -3.33
N PHE A 24 -0.35 -5.58 -2.89
CA PHE A 24 -0.53 -4.99 -1.57
C PHE A 24 -1.95 -4.46 -1.36
N GLN A 25 -2.48 -3.64 -2.27
CA GLN A 25 -3.88 -3.16 -2.24
C GLN A 25 -4.88 -4.31 -2.16
N LYS A 26 -4.70 -5.36 -2.98
CA LYS A 26 -5.54 -6.57 -2.90
C LYS A 26 -5.44 -7.26 -1.55
N HIS A 27 -4.23 -7.38 -0.99
CA HIS A 27 -4.01 -7.94 0.33
C HIS A 27 -4.75 -7.12 1.40
N LEU A 28 -4.61 -5.79 1.37
CA LEU A 28 -5.34 -4.90 2.27
C LEU A 28 -6.85 -5.07 2.14
N GLN A 29 -7.40 -5.16 0.92
CA GLN A 29 -8.84 -5.35 0.73
C GLN A 29 -9.34 -6.73 1.17
N LEU A 30 -8.51 -7.78 1.07
CA LEU A 30 -8.84 -9.15 1.44
C LEU A 30 -8.77 -9.38 2.96
N PHE A 31 -7.69 -8.91 3.60
CA PHE A 31 -7.41 -9.17 5.02
C PHE A 31 -7.89 -8.04 5.93
N HIS A 32 -7.94 -6.82 5.42
CA HIS A 32 -8.34 -5.61 6.16
C HIS A 32 -9.46 -4.90 5.40
N ARG A 33 -10.54 -5.60 5.09
CA ARG A 33 -11.67 -5.04 4.33
C ARG A 33 -12.37 -3.89 5.06
N THR A 34 -12.41 -3.92 6.39
CA THR A 34 -13.15 -2.98 7.24
C THR A 34 -12.44 -2.75 8.57
N GLY A 35 -12.42 -1.50 9.05
CA GLY A 35 -11.78 -1.10 10.30
C GLY A 35 -10.31 -0.74 10.16
N VAL A 36 -9.66 -0.42 11.28
CA VAL A 36 -8.22 -0.16 11.37
C VAL A 36 -7.51 -1.46 11.69
N SER A 37 -6.49 -1.81 10.92
CA SER A 37 -5.64 -2.95 11.25
C SER A 37 -4.18 -2.59 11.21
N VAL A 38 -3.42 -3.21 12.10
CA VAL A 38 -1.96 -3.15 12.07
C VAL A 38 -1.48 -4.30 11.20
N HIS A 39 -0.77 -3.97 10.13
CA HIS A 39 -0.10 -4.93 9.25
C HIS A 39 1.39 -4.89 9.55
N ASP A 40 2.01 -6.05 9.76
CA ASP A 40 3.46 -6.19 9.89
C ASP A 40 4.01 -6.81 8.61
N GLU A 41 4.99 -6.14 7.99
CA GLU A 41 5.68 -6.64 6.80
C GLU A 41 7.19 -6.43 6.99
N ASP A 42 7.98 -7.51 7.08
CA ASP A 42 9.46 -7.42 7.24
C ASP A 42 9.90 -6.55 8.46
N GLY A 43 9.09 -6.50 9.52
CA GLY A 43 9.33 -5.67 10.72
C GLY A 43 8.93 -4.20 10.57
N HIS A 44 8.13 -3.90 9.54
CA HIS A 44 7.49 -2.62 9.30
C HIS A 44 6.00 -2.68 9.66
N TYR A 45 5.56 -1.74 10.51
CA TYR A 45 4.18 -1.69 11.01
C TYR A 45 3.39 -0.60 10.28
N PHE A 46 2.42 -1.05 9.50
CA PHE A 46 1.48 -0.18 8.79
C PHE A 46 0.16 -0.14 9.53
N THR A 47 -0.26 1.07 9.90
CA THR A 47 -1.63 1.32 10.33
C THR A 47 -2.51 1.43 9.08
N VAL A 48 -3.16 0.33 8.72
CA VAL A 48 -4.09 0.26 7.59
C VAL A 48 -5.43 0.85 8.02
N ASP A 49 -5.52 2.17 7.91
CA ASP A 49 -6.74 2.96 8.09
C ASP A 49 -7.45 3.24 6.75
N GLU A 50 -8.67 3.78 6.78
CA GLU A 50 -9.39 4.23 5.59
C GLU A 50 -8.59 5.29 4.81
N ALA A 51 -7.93 6.21 5.52
CA ALA A 51 -7.06 7.21 4.91
C ALA A 51 -5.85 6.56 4.19
N PHE A 52 -5.27 5.52 4.79
CA PHE A 52 -4.15 4.78 4.20
C PHE A 52 -4.59 4.04 2.93
N ARG A 53 -5.76 3.41 2.94
CA ARG A 53 -6.33 2.75 1.76
C ARG A 53 -6.54 3.72 0.61
N GLN A 54 -7.11 4.90 0.87
CA GLN A 54 -7.27 5.92 -0.18
C GLN A 54 -5.91 6.38 -0.74
N LYS A 55 -4.90 6.51 0.11
CA LYS A 55 -3.54 6.86 -0.31
C LYS A 55 -2.92 5.79 -1.21
N ILE A 56 -3.09 4.50 -0.86
CA ILE A 56 -2.66 3.38 -1.69
C ILE A 56 -3.43 3.32 -3.01
N ASP A 57 -4.76 3.49 -2.99
CA ASP A 57 -5.59 3.51 -4.20
C ASP A 57 -5.10 4.57 -5.18
N LYS A 58 -4.85 5.78 -4.69
CA LYS A 58 -4.31 6.88 -5.48
C LYS A 58 -2.92 6.58 -6.03
N LEU A 59 -2.03 5.98 -5.24
CA LEU A 59 -0.71 5.54 -5.72
C LEU A 59 -0.82 4.45 -6.80
N VAL A 60 -1.79 3.52 -6.68
CA VAL A 60 -2.06 2.50 -7.70
C VAL A 60 -2.54 3.19 -8.98
N GLU A 61 -3.46 4.13 -8.88
CA GLU A 61 -3.98 4.92 -10.00
C GLU A 61 -2.86 5.74 -10.66
N GLU A 62 -2.06 6.51 -9.90
CA GLU A 62 -0.94 7.30 -10.43
C GLU A 62 0.10 6.41 -11.12
N ALA A 63 0.42 5.26 -10.51
CA ALA A 63 1.31 4.30 -11.13
C ALA A 63 0.70 3.68 -12.41
N ASP A 64 -0.63 3.65 -12.55
CA ASP A 64 -1.35 3.25 -13.77
C ASP A 64 -1.43 4.33 -14.84
N HIS A 65 -1.65 5.56 -14.43
CA HIS A 65 -1.96 6.67 -15.33
C HIS A 65 -0.73 7.28 -16.01
N LEU A 66 0.50 6.99 -15.57
CA LEU A 66 1.75 7.48 -16.18
C LEU A 66 2.03 6.92 -17.60
N HIS A 67 1.11 6.16 -18.20
CA HIS A 67 1.22 5.58 -19.54
C HIS A 67 0.30 6.22 -20.60
N ARG A 68 -0.29 7.40 -20.36
CA ARG A 68 -1.10 8.09 -21.38
C ARG A 68 -0.35 9.20 -22.12
#